data_AF-A0A959YHK5-F1
#
_entry.id   AF-A0A959YHK5-F1
#
_cell.length_a   1.000
_cell.length_b   1.000
_cell.length_c   1.000
_cell.angle_alpha   90.00
_cell.angle_beta   90.00
_cell.angle_gamma   90.00
#
_symmetry.space_group_name_H-M   'P 1'
#
loop_
_entity.id
_entity.type
_entity.pdbx_description
1 polymer ?
#
loop_
_entity_poly.entity_id
_entity_poly.type
_entity_poly.pdbx_seq_one_letter_code
_entity_poly.pdbx_strand_id
1 'polypeptide(L)'
;EVTPSSSALPLDTCAIIGNKVKSIVGYEGIYCNTAAQVLHIRNNYIQHGWMGIECYGGNISSVQNLVWNNTVTAYTGQFTTYGINFANTNSGSVWEVMNNAVTRTWSGTSRGINNDSGNQGQINVYFNHVSNNVSTPIDAGFTFAANNTINQSITLNADGTFNTPGGCVDGGNPAPVLFDLDLTIGDAGAYGGSYTLDNFNPMHTGAARMVLTGHPFNVRSGSTLRVKGLSYDR
;
A
#
# COMPACT_ATOMS: atom_id res chain seq x y z
N GLU A 1 -7.39 -12.24 5.89
CA GLU A 1 -6.87 -13.38 5.10
C GLU A 1 -7.59 -13.40 3.76
N VAL A 2 -6.86 -13.25 2.65
CA VAL A 2 -7.42 -13.51 1.31
C VAL A 2 -6.86 -14.86 0.86
N THR A 3 -7.70 -15.90 0.93
CA THR A 3 -7.37 -17.25 0.48
C THR A 3 -7.80 -17.46 -0.96
N PRO A 4 -7.09 -18.32 -1.73
CA PRO A 4 -7.43 -18.55 -3.12
C PRO A 4 -8.79 -19.22 -3.22
N SER A 5 -9.72 -18.58 -3.91
CA SER A 5 -10.93 -19.25 -4.39
C SER A 5 -10.54 -20.24 -5.48
N SER A 6 -10.93 -21.51 -5.33
CA SER A 6 -10.80 -22.53 -6.38
C SER A 6 -11.69 -22.25 -7.61
N SER A 7 -12.49 -21.18 -7.58
CA SER A 7 -13.39 -20.72 -8.63
C SER A 7 -13.15 -19.28 -9.08
N ALA A 8 -12.08 -18.61 -8.64
CA ALA A 8 -11.77 -17.26 -9.11
C ALA A 8 -11.45 -17.29 -10.61
N LEU A 9 -12.08 -16.43 -11.40
CA LEU A 9 -11.75 -16.32 -12.81
C LEU A 9 -10.33 -15.74 -12.92
N PRO A 10 -9.47 -16.31 -13.79
CA PRO A 10 -8.18 -15.71 -14.09
C PRO A 10 -8.38 -14.24 -14.47
N LEU A 11 -7.57 -13.34 -13.88
CA LEU A 11 -7.62 -11.88 -14.07
C LEU A 11 -8.68 -11.12 -13.26
N ASP A 12 -9.50 -11.78 -12.44
CA ASP A 12 -10.35 -11.06 -11.49
C ASP A 12 -9.48 -10.22 -10.55
N THR A 13 -9.86 -8.96 -10.34
CA THR A 13 -9.14 -8.06 -9.44
C THR A 13 -9.69 -8.19 -8.02
N CYS A 14 -8.84 -8.59 -7.08
CA CYS A 14 -9.13 -8.47 -5.65
C CYS A 14 -8.62 -7.12 -5.17
N ALA A 15 -9.55 -6.18 -4.95
CA ALA A 15 -9.25 -4.84 -4.46
C ALA A 15 -9.38 -4.77 -2.93
N ILE A 16 -8.28 -4.46 -2.25
CA ILE A 16 -8.22 -4.18 -0.82
C ILE A 16 -7.82 -2.72 -0.68
N ILE A 17 -8.83 -1.83 -0.61
CA ILE A 17 -8.62 -0.38 -0.72
C ILE A 17 -9.31 0.38 0.42
N GLY A 18 -8.62 1.38 0.99
CA GLY A 18 -9.25 2.33 1.92
C GLY A 18 -9.53 1.80 3.31
N ASN A 19 -8.85 0.74 3.76
CA ASN A 19 -9.10 0.11 5.05
C ASN A 19 -8.22 0.70 6.17
N LYS A 20 -8.76 0.76 7.39
CA LYS A 20 -7.97 0.91 8.63
C LYS A 20 -7.88 -0.44 9.33
N VAL A 21 -6.72 -1.10 9.25
CA VAL A 21 -6.46 -2.39 9.87
C VAL A 21 -5.62 -2.21 11.12
N LYS A 22 -6.14 -2.63 12.27
CA LYS A 22 -5.39 -2.67 13.53
C LYS A 22 -5.26 -4.12 14.00
N SER A 23 -4.16 -4.75 13.60
CA SER A 23 -3.85 -6.12 14.01
C SER A 23 -3.17 -6.14 15.38
N ILE A 24 -3.63 -7.01 16.26
CA ILE A 24 -3.03 -7.27 17.57
C ILE A 24 -1.81 -8.20 17.43
N VAL A 25 -1.01 -8.31 18.49
CA VAL A 25 0.23 -9.11 18.52
C VAL A 25 -0.02 -10.52 17.97
N GLY A 26 0.71 -10.91 16.92
CA GLY A 26 0.82 -12.32 16.48
C GLY A 26 0.56 -12.62 15.00
N TYR A 27 -0.03 -11.72 14.21
CA TYR A 27 -0.44 -12.01 12.82
C TYR A 27 -0.22 -10.86 11.83
N GLU A 28 -0.43 -11.14 10.55
CA GLU A 28 -0.39 -10.21 9.42
C GLU A 28 -1.56 -9.20 9.51
N GLY A 29 -1.34 -7.95 9.08
CA GLY A 29 -2.43 -7.01 8.85
C GLY A 29 -3.24 -7.40 7.62
N ILE A 30 -2.56 -7.58 6.49
CA ILE A 30 -3.10 -8.11 5.24
C ILE A 30 -2.23 -9.29 4.83
N TYR A 31 -2.82 -10.47 4.72
CA TYR A 31 -2.20 -11.65 4.12
C TYR A 31 -2.88 -11.96 2.79
N CYS A 32 -2.07 -12.05 1.73
CA CYS A 32 -2.53 -12.39 0.39
C CYS A 32 -1.78 -13.62 -0.11
N ASN A 33 -2.53 -14.65 -0.51
CA ASN A 33 -1.99 -15.82 -1.19
C ASN A 33 -2.88 -16.21 -2.36
N THR A 34 -2.46 -15.89 -3.58
CA THR A 34 -3.23 -16.21 -4.79
C THR A 34 -2.32 -16.42 -5.99
N ALA A 35 -2.76 -17.22 -6.96
CA ALA A 35 -2.13 -17.37 -8.26
C ALA A 35 -3.02 -16.89 -9.43
N ALA A 36 -4.31 -16.62 -9.16
CA ALA A 36 -5.32 -16.36 -10.20
C ALA A 36 -5.77 -14.90 -10.26
N GLN A 37 -5.88 -14.23 -9.10
CA GLN A 37 -6.45 -12.89 -9.00
C GLN A 37 -5.37 -11.82 -8.98
N VAL A 38 -5.62 -10.72 -9.70
CA VAL A 38 -4.78 -9.52 -9.64
C VAL A 38 -5.05 -8.82 -8.32
N LEU A 39 -4.02 -8.64 -7.49
CA LEU A 39 -4.17 -8.00 -6.18
C LEU A 39 -3.93 -6.49 -6.29
N HIS A 40 -4.90 -5.68 -5.85
CA HIS A 40 -4.74 -4.24 -5.67
C HIS A 40 -4.86 -3.90 -4.18
N ILE A 41 -3.74 -3.78 -3.49
CA ILE A 41 -3.65 -3.39 -2.08
C ILE A 41 -3.28 -1.92 -2.02
N ARG A 42 -4.28 -1.04 -1.85
CA ARG A 42 -4.05 0.41 -1.98
C ARG A 42 -4.65 1.25 -0.87
N ASN A 43 -3.99 2.33 -0.48
CA ASN A 43 -4.59 3.34 0.40
C ASN A 43 -5.11 2.78 1.73
N ASN A 44 -4.44 1.76 2.28
CA ASN A 44 -4.78 1.19 3.57
C ASN A 44 -3.85 1.74 4.66
N TYR A 45 -4.41 2.07 5.82
CA TYR A 45 -3.64 2.29 7.04
C TYR A 45 -3.61 0.99 7.85
N ILE A 46 -2.40 0.50 8.12
CA ILE A 46 -2.17 -0.81 8.72
C ILE A 46 -1.27 -0.64 9.93
N GLN A 47 -1.76 -1.09 11.07
CA GLN A 47 -1.02 -1.20 12.32
C GLN A 47 -0.87 -2.68 12.65
N HIS A 48 0.36 -3.16 12.86
CA HIS A 48 0.64 -4.59 12.98
C HIS A 48 1.61 -4.96 14.11
N GLY A 49 1.59 -6.25 14.48
CA GLY A 49 2.46 -6.86 15.49
C GLY A 49 3.53 -7.80 14.95
N TRP A 50 3.36 -8.35 13.73
CA TRP A 50 4.36 -9.17 13.06
C TRP A 50 4.60 -8.69 11.63
N MET A 51 3.66 -8.92 10.70
CA MET A 51 3.73 -8.39 9.32
C MET A 51 2.60 -7.40 9.03
N GLY A 52 2.88 -6.29 8.34
CA GLY A 52 1.85 -5.35 7.93
C GLY A 52 1.07 -5.87 6.73
N ILE A 53 1.78 -6.03 5.63
CA ILE A 53 1.29 -6.66 4.40
C ILE A 53 2.21 -7.84 4.09
N GLU A 54 1.67 -9.04 4.02
CA GLU A 54 2.37 -10.21 3.50
C GLU A 54 1.82 -10.58 2.13
N CYS A 55 2.70 -10.48 1.13
CA CYS A 55 2.45 -10.86 -0.24
C CYS A 55 3.09 -12.24 -0.48
N TYR A 56 2.26 -13.27 -0.39
CA TYR A 56 2.62 -14.65 -0.69
C TYR A 56 2.12 -15.03 -2.09
N GLY A 57 2.97 -15.59 -2.94
CA GLY A 57 2.58 -15.93 -4.33
C GLY A 57 2.40 -14.68 -5.22
N GLY A 58 1.24 -14.57 -5.88
CA GLY A 58 0.90 -13.49 -6.83
C GLY A 58 0.36 -14.04 -8.15
N ASN A 59 -0.50 -13.27 -8.83
CA ASN A 59 -1.04 -13.71 -10.12
C ASN A 59 0.07 -13.92 -11.16
N ILE A 60 -0.09 -14.93 -12.01
CA ILE A 60 0.88 -15.28 -13.07
C ILE A 60 0.43 -14.83 -14.48
N SER A 61 -0.63 -14.03 -14.55
CA SER A 61 -1.32 -13.70 -15.80
C SER A 61 -0.77 -12.46 -16.51
N SER A 62 0.52 -12.14 -16.28
CA SER A 62 1.21 -10.97 -16.88
C SER A 62 0.56 -9.60 -16.60
N VAL A 63 -0.30 -9.52 -15.58
CA VAL A 63 -0.85 -8.26 -15.06
C VAL A 63 -0.22 -8.00 -13.70
N GLN A 64 0.16 -6.75 -13.42
CA GLN A 64 0.86 -6.42 -12.19
C GLN A 64 -0.07 -6.50 -10.97
N ASN A 65 0.41 -7.12 -9.90
CA ASN A 65 -0.11 -6.96 -8.55
C ASN A 65 0.44 -5.66 -7.96
N LEU A 66 -0.37 -4.91 -7.23
CA LEU A 66 -0.09 -3.53 -6.87
C LEU A 66 -0.20 -3.34 -5.36
N VAL A 67 0.88 -2.87 -4.73
CA VAL A 67 0.93 -2.51 -3.31
C VAL A 67 1.28 -1.03 -3.21
N TRP A 68 0.27 -0.17 -3.29
CA TRP A 68 0.47 1.29 -3.49
C TRP A 68 -0.14 2.15 -2.38
N ASN A 69 0.50 3.26 -2.05
CA ASN A 69 -0.07 4.28 -1.15
C ASN A 69 -0.55 3.72 0.20
N ASN A 70 0.06 2.68 0.76
CA ASN A 70 -0.32 2.18 2.08
C ASN A 70 0.52 2.87 3.17
N THR A 71 -0.08 3.15 4.33
CA THR A 71 0.67 3.55 5.52
C THR A 71 0.74 2.35 6.45
N VAL A 72 1.95 1.85 6.72
CA VAL A 72 2.18 0.65 7.53
C VAL A 72 2.99 1.01 8.76
N THR A 73 2.51 0.63 9.94
CA THR A 73 3.15 0.90 11.23
C THR A 73 3.30 -0.35 12.07
N ALA A 74 4.54 -0.72 12.34
CA ALA A 74 4.85 -1.73 13.35
C ALA A 74 4.62 -1.12 14.75
N TYR A 75 3.53 -1.52 15.40
CA TYR A 75 3.10 -0.94 16.68
C TYR A 75 3.63 -1.70 17.89
N THR A 76 3.79 -3.01 17.74
CA THR A 76 4.24 -3.93 18.79
C THR A 76 4.99 -5.10 18.15
N GLY A 77 5.66 -5.92 18.95
CA GLY A 77 6.37 -7.10 18.47
C GLY A 77 7.08 -7.85 19.60
N GLN A 78 7.23 -9.17 19.43
CA GLN A 78 8.13 -10.01 20.24
C GLN A 78 9.36 -10.47 19.44
N PHE A 79 9.28 -10.44 18.12
CA PHE A 79 10.31 -10.84 17.16
C PHE A 79 10.47 -9.77 16.09
N THR A 80 11.37 -10.00 15.11
CA THR A 80 11.49 -9.11 13.95
C THR A 80 10.13 -8.86 13.29
N THR A 81 9.77 -7.59 13.11
CA THR A 81 8.56 -7.18 12.40
C THR A 81 8.86 -6.76 10.97
N TYR A 82 7.86 -6.87 10.10
CA TYR A 82 8.00 -6.60 8.66
C TYR A 82 6.86 -5.69 8.22
N GLY A 83 7.16 -4.52 7.66
CA GLY A 83 6.12 -3.63 7.14
C GLY A 83 5.42 -4.27 5.95
N ILE A 84 6.15 -4.50 4.87
CA ILE A 84 5.70 -5.20 3.68
C ILE A 84 6.65 -6.37 3.44
N ASN A 85 6.13 -7.60 3.44
CA ASN A 85 6.90 -8.82 3.25
C ASN A 85 6.54 -9.49 1.93
N PHE A 86 7.54 -9.85 1.14
CA PHE A 86 7.39 -10.72 -0.04
C PHE A 86 8.03 -12.06 0.24
N ALA A 87 7.24 -13.13 0.15
CA ALA A 87 7.70 -14.49 0.35
C ALA A 87 7.09 -15.42 -0.70
N ASN A 88 7.86 -16.39 -1.20
CA ASN A 88 7.37 -17.43 -2.09
C ASN A 88 6.55 -16.89 -3.29
N THR A 89 6.94 -15.76 -3.88
CA THR A 89 6.22 -15.21 -5.04
C THR A 89 6.26 -16.16 -6.23
N ASN A 90 5.15 -16.25 -6.97
CA ASN A 90 5.01 -17.18 -8.08
C ASN A 90 5.89 -16.77 -9.27
N SER A 91 6.48 -17.75 -9.97
CA SER A 91 7.18 -17.50 -11.23
C SER A 91 6.23 -16.87 -12.25
N GLY A 92 6.67 -15.77 -12.88
CA GLY A 92 5.84 -15.00 -13.81
C GLY A 92 4.89 -13.98 -13.16
N SER A 93 4.83 -13.93 -11.81
CA SER A 93 4.14 -12.83 -11.13
C SER A 93 4.95 -11.53 -11.22
N VAL A 94 4.24 -10.40 -11.31
CA VAL A 94 4.83 -9.07 -11.28
C VAL A 94 4.22 -8.29 -10.13
N TRP A 95 5.05 -7.71 -9.28
CA TRP A 95 4.65 -6.89 -8.14
C TRP A 95 5.23 -5.48 -8.28
N GLU A 96 4.34 -4.48 -8.25
CA GLU A 96 4.71 -3.07 -8.22
C GLU A 96 4.43 -2.51 -6.83
N VAL A 97 5.48 -2.09 -6.14
CA VAL A 97 5.44 -1.61 -4.76
C VAL A 97 5.91 -0.18 -4.74
N MET A 98 4.97 0.76 -4.58
CA MET A 98 5.33 2.19 -4.61
C MET A 98 4.50 3.06 -3.69
N ASN A 99 5.06 4.22 -3.35
CA ASN A 99 4.40 5.27 -2.57
C ASN A 99 3.89 4.79 -1.21
N ASN A 100 4.44 3.71 -0.64
CA ASN A 100 4.07 3.27 0.70
C ASN A 100 4.87 4.06 1.73
N ALA A 101 4.21 4.42 2.83
CA ALA A 101 4.85 4.99 4.02
C ALA A 101 4.97 3.92 5.09
N VAL A 102 6.19 3.51 5.45
CA VAL A 102 6.45 2.44 6.41
C VAL A 102 7.22 2.99 7.61
N THR A 103 6.66 2.81 8.81
CA THR A 103 7.27 3.30 10.06
C THR A 103 7.06 2.28 11.19
N ARG A 104 7.55 2.63 12.38
CA ARG A 104 7.29 1.88 13.61
C ARG A 104 7.15 2.80 14.81
N THR A 105 6.41 2.32 15.80
CA THR A 105 6.44 2.85 17.18
C THR A 105 7.04 1.85 18.16
N TRP A 106 7.11 0.57 17.78
CA TRP A 106 7.76 -0.47 18.57
C TRP A 106 9.29 -0.36 18.51
N SER A 107 10.00 -0.67 19.61
CA SER A 107 11.44 -0.45 19.75
C SER A 107 12.35 -1.61 19.29
N GLY A 108 11.81 -2.80 18.98
CA GLY A 108 12.61 -3.93 18.50
C GLY A 108 12.99 -3.89 17.00
N THR A 109 13.63 -4.96 16.52
CA THR A 109 14.13 -5.06 15.14
C THR A 109 12.98 -5.05 14.14
N SER A 110 13.00 -4.13 13.18
CA SER A 110 11.96 -4.07 12.14
C SER A 110 12.56 -3.95 10.74
N ARG A 111 11.86 -4.51 9.77
CA ARG A 111 12.17 -4.36 8.35
C ARG A 111 11.04 -3.61 7.66
N GLY A 112 11.37 -2.72 6.73
CA GLY A 112 10.38 -1.89 6.05
C GLY A 112 9.73 -2.66 4.91
N ILE A 113 10.47 -2.84 3.81
CA ILE A 113 10.09 -3.69 2.68
C ILE A 113 11.08 -4.85 2.58
N ASN A 114 10.62 -6.05 2.92
CA ASN A 114 11.43 -7.25 3.09
C ASN A 114 11.35 -8.17 1.86
N ASN A 115 12.49 -8.71 1.46
CA ASN A 115 12.61 -9.69 0.39
C ASN A 115 12.97 -11.05 1.03
N ASP A 116 11.94 -11.80 1.43
CA ASP A 116 12.12 -13.10 2.04
C ASP A 116 12.49 -14.17 0.99
N SER A 117 12.70 -15.39 1.45
CA SER A 117 13.04 -16.55 0.65
C SER A 117 11.92 -17.00 -0.29
N GLY A 118 12.31 -17.74 -1.34
CA GLY A 118 11.38 -18.41 -2.26
C GLY A 118 10.77 -17.53 -3.36
N ASN A 119 11.14 -16.26 -3.43
CA ASN A 119 10.64 -15.33 -4.45
C ASN A 119 11.14 -15.69 -5.86
N GLN A 120 10.20 -15.95 -6.78
CA GLN A 120 10.48 -16.28 -8.18
C GLN A 120 9.85 -15.28 -9.17
N GLY A 121 8.98 -14.39 -8.69
CA GLY A 121 8.38 -13.33 -9.48
C GLY A 121 9.27 -12.10 -9.62
N GLN A 122 8.87 -11.18 -10.50
CA GLN A 122 9.44 -9.85 -10.57
C GLN A 122 8.87 -8.98 -9.45
N ILE A 123 9.75 -8.34 -8.67
CA ILE A 123 9.36 -7.42 -7.60
C ILE A 123 10.07 -6.09 -7.81
N ASN A 124 9.29 -5.06 -8.12
CA ASN A 124 9.75 -3.70 -8.37
C ASN A 124 9.37 -2.81 -7.18
N VAL A 125 10.36 -2.22 -6.52
CA VAL A 125 10.19 -1.42 -5.29
C VAL A 125 10.71 0.01 -5.49
N TYR A 126 9.83 0.99 -5.62
CA TYR A 126 10.24 2.34 -6.00
C TYR A 126 9.35 3.44 -5.40
N PHE A 127 9.92 4.62 -5.13
CA PHE A 127 9.22 5.74 -4.47
C PHE A 127 8.55 5.40 -3.13
N ASN A 128 9.09 4.44 -2.38
CA ASN A 128 8.61 4.15 -1.02
C ASN A 128 9.34 5.01 0.01
N HIS A 129 8.64 5.34 1.08
CA HIS A 129 9.13 6.14 2.20
C HIS A 129 9.18 5.28 3.45
N VAL A 130 10.39 5.03 3.93
CA VAL A 130 10.61 4.20 5.10
C VAL A 130 11.30 5.05 6.16
N SER A 131 10.76 4.96 7.38
CA SER A 131 11.20 5.77 8.50
C SER A 131 12.63 5.42 8.93
N ASN A 132 13.40 6.41 9.37
CA ASN A 132 14.77 6.25 9.88
C ASN A 132 14.88 5.36 11.11
N ASN A 133 13.77 5.14 11.81
CA ASN A 133 13.75 4.25 12.94
C ASN A 133 13.69 2.78 12.52
N VAL A 134 13.33 2.42 11.28
CA VAL A 134 13.29 1.03 10.81
C VAL A 134 14.71 0.45 10.64
N SER A 135 14.96 -0.75 11.19
CA SER A 135 16.31 -1.35 11.24
C SER A 135 16.86 -1.75 9.87
N THR A 136 16.02 -2.27 9.00
CA THR A 136 16.36 -2.58 7.60
C THR A 136 15.28 -2.00 6.70
N PRO A 137 15.47 -0.77 6.19
CA PRO A 137 14.39 -0.06 5.50
C PRO A 137 13.86 -0.76 4.25
N ILE A 138 14.76 -1.18 3.36
CA ILE A 138 14.44 -1.92 2.15
C ILE A 138 15.53 -2.96 1.97
N ASP A 139 15.13 -4.23 1.84
CA ASP A 139 16.06 -5.33 1.61
C ASP A 139 16.70 -5.29 0.21
N ALA A 140 17.81 -6.00 0.06
CA ALA A 140 18.43 -6.23 -1.24
C ALA A 140 17.75 -7.36 -2.02
N GLY A 141 18.11 -7.52 -3.29
CA GLY A 141 17.70 -8.66 -4.12
C GLY A 141 16.32 -8.53 -4.79
N PHE A 142 15.65 -7.38 -4.65
CA PHE A 142 14.51 -7.06 -5.52
C PHE A 142 14.96 -6.96 -6.97
N THR A 143 14.07 -7.28 -7.91
CA THR A 143 14.36 -7.19 -9.35
C THR A 143 14.70 -5.76 -9.76
N PHE A 144 14.00 -4.79 -9.16
CA PHE A 144 14.27 -3.37 -9.31
C PHE A 144 14.04 -2.66 -7.99
N ALA A 145 14.96 -1.79 -7.58
CA ALA A 145 14.79 -0.91 -6.44
C ALA A 145 15.42 0.47 -6.71
N ALA A 146 14.60 1.53 -6.78
CA ALA A 146 15.09 2.88 -7.07
C ALA A 146 14.21 3.97 -6.47
N ASN A 147 14.78 5.16 -6.28
CA ASN A 147 14.05 6.36 -5.81
C ASN A 147 13.28 6.16 -4.49
N ASN A 148 13.73 5.25 -3.63
CA ASN A 148 13.14 5.07 -2.31
C ASN A 148 13.83 5.99 -1.29
N THR A 149 13.06 6.55 -0.37
CA THR A 149 13.58 7.33 0.77
C THR A 149 13.60 6.44 2.00
N ILE A 150 14.78 6.14 2.54
CA ILE A 150 14.95 5.10 3.58
C ILE A 150 15.30 5.62 4.98
N ASN A 151 15.36 6.94 5.14
CA ASN A 151 15.85 7.59 6.36
C ASN A 151 15.01 8.82 6.74
N GLN A 152 13.72 8.78 6.45
CA GLN A 152 12.82 9.90 6.72
C GLN A 152 12.31 9.86 8.16
N SER A 153 12.06 11.02 8.78
CA SER A 153 11.25 11.04 10.01
C SER A 153 9.77 10.91 9.63
N ILE A 154 9.15 9.75 9.90
CA ILE A 154 7.72 9.53 9.70
C ILE A 154 7.05 9.37 11.06
N THR A 155 6.27 10.37 11.46
CA THR A 155 5.50 10.35 12.71
C THR A 155 4.01 10.41 12.39
N LEU A 156 3.24 9.51 12.98
CA LEU A 156 1.79 9.42 12.79
C LEU A 156 1.03 9.91 14.02
N ASN A 157 -0.14 10.49 13.79
CA ASN A 157 -1.16 10.69 14.80
C ASN A 157 -1.83 9.35 15.15
N ALA A 158 -2.61 9.32 16.25
CA ALA A 158 -3.29 8.11 16.72
C ALA A 158 -4.32 7.54 15.71
N ASP A 159 -4.80 8.38 14.79
CA ASP A 159 -5.75 8.02 13.74
C ASP A 159 -5.09 7.51 12.45
N GLY A 160 -3.75 7.55 12.39
CA GLY A 160 -2.94 7.14 11.25
C GLY A 160 -2.52 8.27 10.29
N THR A 161 -3.04 9.49 10.48
CA THR A 161 -2.63 10.67 9.68
C THR A 161 -1.19 11.05 9.99
N PHE A 162 -0.52 11.77 9.09
CA PHE A 162 0.82 12.27 9.37
C PHE A 162 0.77 13.42 10.38
N ASN A 163 1.49 13.28 11.50
CA ASN A 163 1.70 14.36 12.47
C ASN A 163 2.77 15.34 11.98
N THR A 164 3.83 14.78 11.38
CA THR A 164 4.84 15.53 10.64
C THR A 164 4.98 14.84 9.30
N PRO A 165 4.46 15.42 8.20
CA PRO A 165 4.38 14.76 6.90
C PRO A 165 5.74 14.40 6.30
N GLY A 166 6.84 14.97 6.80
CA GLY A 166 8.19 14.74 6.28
C GLY A 166 8.24 14.90 4.76
N GLY A 167 9.05 14.07 4.09
CA GLY A 167 9.00 13.87 2.64
C GLY A 167 7.95 12.87 2.17
N CYS A 168 6.92 12.51 2.97
CA CYS A 168 5.80 11.71 2.47
C CYS A 168 4.77 12.60 1.78
N VAL A 169 4.72 13.90 2.13
CA VAL A 169 4.00 14.89 1.33
C VAL A 169 4.88 15.31 0.18
N ASP A 170 4.30 15.32 -1.01
CA ASP A 170 4.91 15.56 -2.31
C ASP A 170 6.15 14.68 -2.66
N GLY A 171 6.32 13.51 -2.02
CA GLY A 171 7.53 12.70 -2.15
C GLY A 171 7.42 11.38 -2.91
N GLY A 172 6.20 10.94 -3.16
CA GLY A 172 5.86 9.77 -3.96
C GLY A 172 6.07 10.00 -5.46
N ASN A 173 5.77 8.96 -6.23
CA ASN A 173 5.98 8.92 -7.67
C ASN A 173 5.24 10.09 -8.37
N PRO A 174 5.97 10.98 -9.08
CA PRO A 174 5.41 12.19 -9.68
C PRO A 174 4.64 11.91 -10.99
N ALA A 175 4.39 10.64 -11.31
CA ALA A 175 3.64 10.27 -12.51
C ALA A 175 2.24 10.91 -12.47
N PRO A 176 1.78 11.57 -13.55
CA PRO A 176 0.48 12.27 -13.58
C PRO A 176 -0.72 11.40 -13.19
N VAL A 177 -0.59 10.09 -13.36
CA VAL A 177 -1.57 9.07 -12.98
C VAL A 177 -1.79 8.99 -11.46
N LEU A 178 -0.93 9.60 -10.65
CA LEU A 178 -0.99 9.56 -9.19
C LEU A 178 -1.32 10.93 -8.58
N PHE A 179 -1.75 11.90 -9.39
CA PHE A 179 -2.30 13.14 -8.86
C PHE A 179 -3.48 12.86 -7.94
N ASP A 180 -3.59 13.66 -6.89
CA ASP A 180 -4.69 13.59 -5.96
C ASP A 180 -5.86 14.52 -6.41
N LEU A 181 -6.94 14.55 -5.62
CA LEU A 181 -8.09 15.43 -5.88
C LEU A 181 -7.88 16.86 -5.37
N ASP A 182 -7.02 17.08 -4.37
CA ASP A 182 -6.61 18.41 -3.90
C ASP A 182 -5.48 19.06 -4.74
N LEU A 183 -5.04 18.35 -5.78
CA LEU A 183 -4.00 18.70 -6.76
C LEU A 183 -2.59 18.82 -6.17
N THR A 184 -2.34 18.23 -5.00
CA THR A 184 -0.97 18.03 -4.48
C THR A 184 -0.27 16.88 -5.21
N ILE A 185 1.05 17.00 -5.37
CA ILE A 185 1.81 16.16 -6.31
C ILE A 185 2.44 15.00 -5.56
N GLY A 186 1.82 13.82 -5.58
CA GLY A 186 2.53 12.58 -5.26
C GLY A 186 2.71 12.35 -3.76
N ASP A 187 1.67 12.50 -2.95
CA ASP A 187 1.76 12.09 -1.55
C ASP A 187 1.88 10.55 -1.41
N ALA A 188 2.77 10.12 -0.52
CA ALA A 188 2.98 8.74 -0.13
C ALA A 188 2.18 8.38 1.13
N GLY A 189 1.75 7.11 1.23
CA GLY A 189 0.95 6.58 2.32
C GLY A 189 -0.56 6.72 2.12
N ALA A 190 -1.32 6.19 3.08
CA ALA A 190 -2.78 6.01 3.01
C ALA A 190 -3.58 7.31 3.01
N TYR A 191 -2.92 8.41 3.33
CA TYR A 191 -3.48 9.76 3.29
C TYR A 191 -3.01 10.56 2.08
N GLY A 192 -2.27 9.93 1.16
CA GLY A 192 -1.78 10.53 -0.07
C GLY A 192 -2.44 10.01 -1.34
N GLY A 193 -2.50 10.88 -2.36
CA GLY A 193 -3.05 10.57 -3.69
C GLY A 193 -4.59 10.58 -3.74
N SER A 194 -5.16 10.35 -4.94
CA SER A 194 -6.61 10.51 -5.23
C SER A 194 -7.57 9.70 -4.33
N TYR A 195 -7.04 8.76 -3.55
CA TYR A 195 -7.79 7.84 -2.68
C TYR A 195 -7.40 8.01 -1.21
N THR A 196 -7.10 9.22 -0.74
CA THR A 196 -6.83 9.48 0.69
C THR A 196 -7.91 8.85 1.58
N LEU A 197 -7.50 8.27 2.72
CA LEU A 197 -8.40 7.65 3.70
C LEU A 197 -9.48 8.60 4.22
N ASP A 198 -9.26 9.92 4.15
CA ASP A 198 -10.26 10.94 4.50
C ASP A 198 -11.48 10.89 3.58
N ASN A 199 -11.33 10.42 2.34
CA ASN A 199 -12.46 10.18 1.44
C ASN A 199 -13.35 9.00 1.88
N PHE A 200 -12.84 8.14 2.76
CA PHE A 200 -13.51 6.90 3.19
C PHE A 200 -13.94 6.92 4.66
N ASN A 201 -13.46 7.87 5.47
CA ASN A 201 -13.68 7.88 6.91
C ASN A 201 -14.07 9.26 7.48
N PRO A 202 -14.92 9.31 8.52
CA PRO A 202 -15.55 8.17 9.20
C PRO A 202 -16.72 7.59 8.37
N MET A 203 -16.86 6.26 8.36
CA MET A 203 -17.87 5.55 7.57
C MET A 203 -19.34 5.91 7.93
N HIS A 204 -19.60 6.67 9.00
CA HIS A 204 -20.93 6.79 9.60
C HIS A 204 -21.37 8.19 10.07
N THR A 205 -20.64 9.29 9.82
CA THR A 205 -21.12 10.64 10.23
C THR A 205 -22.03 11.33 9.20
N GLY A 206 -22.56 10.58 8.24
CA GLY A 206 -23.53 11.07 7.26
C GLY A 206 -23.28 10.44 5.91
N ALA A 207 -24.27 9.68 5.42
CA ALA A 207 -24.37 9.11 4.07
C ALA A 207 -23.05 9.04 3.26
N ALA A 208 -22.05 8.32 3.77
CA ALA A 208 -20.82 8.08 3.03
C ALA A 208 -21.20 7.26 1.79
N ARG A 209 -21.26 7.93 0.64
CA ARG A 209 -21.57 7.31 -0.65
C ARG A 209 -20.23 6.99 -1.29
N MET A 210 -19.87 5.71 -1.30
CA MET A 210 -18.78 5.24 -2.16
C MET A 210 -19.25 5.34 -3.60
N VAL A 211 -18.88 6.41 -4.30
CA VAL A 211 -19.18 6.55 -5.73
C VAL A 211 -17.99 6.02 -6.50
N LEU A 212 -18.17 4.88 -7.17
CA LEU A 212 -17.22 4.45 -8.18
C LEU A 212 -17.32 5.46 -9.32
N THR A 213 -16.27 6.25 -9.53
CA THR A 213 -16.27 7.26 -10.58
C THR A 213 -15.35 6.84 -11.73
N GLY A 214 -15.85 6.99 -12.95
CA GLY A 214 -15.02 7.03 -14.14
C GLY A 214 -14.59 8.48 -14.36
N HIS A 215 -13.30 8.76 -14.17
CA HIS A 215 -12.68 10.00 -14.57
C HIS A 215 -11.43 9.71 -15.41
N PRO A 216 -11.03 10.62 -16.30
CA PRO A 216 -9.70 10.51 -16.90
C PRO A 216 -8.66 10.50 -15.78
N PHE A 217 -7.77 9.52 -15.82
CA PHE A 217 -6.73 9.33 -14.80
C PHE A 217 -5.70 10.48 -14.80
N ASN A 218 -5.70 11.31 -15.85
CA ASN A 218 -4.91 12.53 -15.97
C ASN A 218 -5.83 13.74 -16.22
N VAL A 219 -5.72 14.77 -15.40
CA VAL A 219 -6.32 16.10 -15.65
C VAL A 219 -5.18 17.09 -15.88
N ARG A 220 -5.15 17.74 -17.05
CA ARG A 220 -4.17 18.79 -17.31
C ARG A 220 -4.66 20.09 -16.69
N SER A 221 -3.73 20.88 -16.15
CA SER A 221 -4.04 22.24 -15.69
C SER A 221 -4.77 23.04 -16.78
N GLY A 222 -5.86 23.70 -16.40
CA GLY A 222 -6.76 24.42 -17.31
C GLY A 222 -7.83 23.55 -18.00
N SER A 223 -7.86 22.23 -17.77
CA SER A 223 -8.91 21.34 -18.29
C SER A 223 -10.03 21.13 -17.28
N THR A 224 -11.27 21.03 -17.76
CA THR A 224 -12.41 20.65 -16.90
C THR A 224 -12.37 19.15 -16.60
N LEU A 225 -12.19 18.79 -15.32
CA LEU A 225 -12.37 17.41 -14.86
C LEU A 225 -13.84 16.99 -15.07
N ARG A 226 -14.05 15.92 -15.84
CA ARG A 226 -15.37 15.30 -16.02
C ARG A 226 -15.41 14.00 -15.23
N VAL A 227 -16.18 14.00 -14.15
CA VAL A 227 -16.41 12.83 -13.30
C VAL A 227 -17.75 12.21 -13.67
N LYS A 228 -17.76 10.92 -14.04
CA LYS A 228 -18.99 10.14 -14.23
C LYS A 228 -19.15 9.16 -13.09
N GLY A 229 -20.22 9.27 -12.31
CA GLY A 229 -20.60 8.22 -11.35
C GLY A 229 -21.01 6.94 -12.09
N LEU A 230 -20.43 5.80 -11.73
CA LEU A 230 -20.71 4.47 -12.29
C LEU A 230 -21.69 3.70 -11.42
N SER A 231 -21.48 3.72 -10.10
CA SER A 231 -22.37 3.09 -9.13
C SER A 231 -22.16 3.74 -7.76
N TYR A 232 -23.08 3.44 -6.82
CA TYR A 232 -22.91 3.76 -5.42
C TYR A 232 -23.26 2.54 -4.57
N ASP A 233 -22.60 2.40 -3.42
CA ASP A 233 -22.98 1.46 -2.36
C ASP A 233 -23.52 2.24 -1.14
N ARG A 234 -24.40 1.63 -0.35
CA ARG A 234 -25.03 2.20 0.86
C ARG A 234 -24.80 1.35 2.08
#